data_AF-A0A2M9P2W3-F1
#
_entry.id   AF-A0A2M9P2W3-F1
#
_cell.length_a   1.000
_cell.length_b   1.000
_cell.length_c   1.000
_cell.angle_alpha   90.00
_cell.angle_beta   90.00
_cell.angle_gamma   90.00
#
_symmetry.space_group_name_H-M   'P 1'
#
loop_
_entity.id
_entity.type
_entity.pdbx_description
1 polymer ?
#
loop_
_entity_poly.entity_id
_entity_poly.type
_entity_poly.pdbx_seq_one_letter_code
_entity_poly.pdbx_strand_id
1 'polypeptide(L)' 'ADEIKKSIKAVKKSTGHKGKKLFMPIRAAVTGQTHGPDLPKAISLLGKEKIKQRLQSILY' A
#
# COMPACT_ATOMS: atom_id res chain seq x y z
N ALA A 1 -7.42 6.79 7.94
CA ALA A 1 -6.78 7.09 6.63
C ALA A 1 -5.49 7.92 6.75
N ASP A 2 -5.38 8.84 7.73
CA ASP A 2 -4.20 9.69 7.90
C ASP A 2 -2.91 8.94 8.22
N GLU A 3 -2.98 7.92 9.09
CA GLU A 3 -1.81 7.09 9.41
C GLU A 3 -1.25 6.36 8.18
N ILE A 4 -2.14 5.85 7.31
CA ILE A 4 -1.73 5.16 6.07
C ILE A 4 -0.97 6.12 5.14
N LYS A 5 -1.45 7.36 5.00
CA LYS A 5 -0.75 8.40 4.23
C LYS A 5 0.62 8.71 4.84
N LYS A 6 0.73 8.72 6.18
CA LYS A 6 2.00 8.94 6.88
C LYS A 6 2.99 7.79 6.62
N SER A 7 2.55 6.53 6.68
CA SER A 7 3.38 5.37 6.34
C SER A 7 3.85 5.40 4.89
N ILE A 8 2.97 5.73 3.93
CA ILE A 8 3.34 5.86 2.51
C ILE A 8 4.38 6.96 2.33
N LYS A 9 4.24 8.11 3.03
CA LYS A 9 5.26 9.17 3.01
C LYS A 9 6.60 8.72 3.59
N ALA A 10 6.59 7.89 4.64
CA ALA A 10 7.83 7.33 5.20
C ALA A 10 8.53 6.42 4.18
N VAL A 11 7.80 5.52 3.52
CA VAL A 11 8.35 4.66 2.45
C VAL A 11 8.84 5.48 1.27
N LYS A 12 8.11 6.55 0.88
CA LYS A 12 8.54 7.51 -0.15
C LYS A 12 9.90 8.13 0.18
N LYS A 13 10.11 8.51 1.45
CA LYS A 13 11.36 9.14 1.91
C LYS A 13 12.51 8.13 1.96
N SER A 14 12.23 6.89 2.38
CA SER A 14 13.24 5.83 2.50
C SER A 14 13.69 5.28 1.14
N THR A 15 12.76 5.10 0.19
CA THR A 15 13.06 4.52 -1.14
C THR A 15 13.35 5.57 -2.21
N GLY A 16 12.98 6.84 -1.96
CA GLY A 16 13.06 7.92 -2.96
C GLY A 16 12.06 7.79 -4.12
N HIS A 17 11.28 6.69 -4.18
CA HIS A 17 10.31 6.46 -5.24
C HIS A 17 9.08 7.36 -5.10
N LYS A 18 8.59 7.90 -6.22
CA LYS A 18 7.45 8.83 -6.26
C LYS A 18 6.43 8.39 -7.32
N GLY A 19 5.20 8.87 -7.18
CA GLY A 19 4.12 8.62 -8.16
C GLY A 19 3.85 7.12 -8.34
N LYS A 20 3.65 6.70 -9.60
CA LYS A 20 3.31 5.30 -9.92
C LYS A 20 4.33 4.29 -9.35
N LYS A 21 5.63 4.60 -9.35
CA LYS A 21 6.67 3.69 -8.82
C LYS A 21 6.55 3.41 -7.32
N LEU A 22 5.91 4.29 -6.55
CA LEU A 22 5.63 4.08 -5.13
C LEU A 22 4.26 3.43 -4.91
N PHE A 23 3.22 3.98 -5.56
CA PHE A 23 1.84 3.58 -5.28
C PHE A 23 1.46 2.25 -5.95
N MET A 24 1.97 1.96 -7.14
CA MET A 24 1.65 0.75 -7.89
C MET A 24 2.09 -0.55 -7.19
N PRO A 25 3.34 -0.69 -6.71
CA PRO A 25 3.74 -1.93 -6.02
C PRO A 25 3.01 -2.11 -4.69
N ILE A 26 2.80 -1.02 -3.92
CA ILE A 26 2.01 -1.08 -2.69
C ILE A 26 0.59 -1.55 -3.01
N ARG A 27 -0.04 -0.99 -4.04
CA ARG A 27 -1.38 -1.37 -4.49
C ARG A 27 -1.46 -2.83 -4.89
N ALA A 28 -0.52 -3.31 -5.69
CA ALA A 28 -0.45 -4.72 -6.09
C ALA A 28 -0.36 -5.62 -4.85
N ALA A 29 0.48 -5.28 -3.88
CA ALA A 29 0.66 -6.08 -2.68
C ALA A 29 -0.59 -6.11 -1.76
N VAL A 30 -1.28 -4.98 -1.58
CA VAL A 30 -2.46 -4.93 -0.71
C VAL A 30 -3.75 -5.37 -1.39
N THR A 31 -3.98 -4.96 -2.64
CA THR A 31 -5.25 -5.20 -3.33
C THR A 31 -5.20 -6.38 -4.29
N GLY A 32 -4.02 -6.79 -4.76
CA GLY A 32 -3.88 -7.73 -5.88
C GLY A 32 -4.21 -7.10 -7.24
N GLN A 33 -4.53 -5.80 -7.27
CA GLN A 33 -4.85 -5.07 -8.49
C GLN A 33 -3.81 -3.98 -8.74
N THR A 34 -3.50 -3.74 -10.00
CA THR A 34 -2.60 -2.66 -10.42
C THR A 34 -3.37 -1.37 -10.73
N HIS A 35 -4.71 -1.38 -10.64
CA HIS A 35 -5.62 -0.28 -11.01
C HIS A 35 -6.72 -0.10 -9.96
N GLY A 36 -7.42 1.04 -9.97
CA GLY A 36 -8.63 1.27 -9.18
C GLY A 36 -8.64 2.56 -8.35
N PRO A 37 -9.58 2.69 -7.39
CA PRO A 37 -9.82 3.92 -6.62
C PRO A 37 -8.68 4.26 -5.65
N ASP A 38 -8.83 5.32 -4.86
CA ASP A 38 -7.81 5.83 -3.95
C ASP A 38 -7.19 4.74 -3.04
N LEU A 39 -5.86 4.54 -3.14
CA LEU A 39 -5.13 3.50 -2.39
C LEU A 39 -5.30 3.62 -0.86
N PRO A 40 -5.15 4.80 -0.25
CA PRO A 40 -5.42 4.99 1.18
C PRO A 40 -6.81 4.52 1.61
N LYS A 41 -7.83 4.77 0.79
CA LYS A 41 -9.21 4.30 1.07
C LYS A 41 -9.31 2.79 0.94
N ALA A 42 -8.73 2.20 -0.11
CA ALA A 42 -8.71 0.74 -0.28
C ALA A 42 -8.01 0.03 0.89
N ILE A 43 -6.88 0.55 1.35
CA ILE A 43 -6.16 0.04 2.53
C ILE A 43 -7.04 0.18 3.79
N SER A 44 -7.71 1.31 3.95
CA SER A 44 -8.60 1.55 5.10
C SER A 44 -9.83 0.62 5.11
N LEU A 45 -10.34 0.24 3.93
CA LEU A 45 -11.48 -0.67 3.76
C LEU A 45 -11.11 -2.14 3.99
N LEU A 46 -9.94 -2.57 3.51
CA LEU A 46 -9.45 -3.95 3.66
C LEU A 46 -9.12 -4.30 5.12
N GLY A 47 -8.73 -3.30 5.91
CA GLY A 47 -8.30 -3.49 7.29
C GLY A 47 -6.85 -3.96 7.40
N LYS A 48 -6.23 -3.63 8.54
CA LYS A 48 -4.81 -3.88 8.81
C LYS A 48 -4.45 -5.37 8.78
N GLU A 49 -5.32 -6.23 9.30
CA GLU A 49 -5.05 -7.65 9.48
C GLU A 49 -4.96 -8.39 8.15
N LYS A 50 -5.93 -8.18 7.26
CA LYS A 50 -5.97 -8.74 5.91
C LYS A 50 -4.77 -8.29 5.08
N ILE A 51 -4.35 -7.03 5.24
CA ILE A 51 -3.17 -6.48 4.58
C ILE A 51 -1.89 -7.14 5.09
N LYS A 52 -1.77 -7.34 6.40
CA LYS A 52 -0.62 -8.02 7.01
C LYS A 52 -0.50 -9.46 6.50
N GLN A 53 -1.62 -10.19 6.42
CA GLN A 53 -1.64 -11.54 5.85
C GLN A 53 -1.23 -11.56 4.38
N ARG A 54 -1.75 -10.64 3.56
CA ARG A 54 -1.36 -10.53 2.15
C ARG A 54 0.12 -10.20 1.98
N LEU A 55 0.65 -9.26 2.76
CA LEU A 55 2.07 -8.91 2.73
C LEU A 55 2.95 -10.09 3.15
N GLN A 56 2.57 -10.82 4.19
CA GLN A 56 3.28 -12.03 4.60
C GLN A 56 3.30 -13.08 3.49
N SER A 57 2.17 -13.33 2.84
CA SER A 57 2.07 -14.28 1.72
C SER A 57 2.85 -13.89 0.46
N ILE A 58 3.33 -12.64 0.35
CA ILE A 58 4.13 -12.17 -0.80
C ILE A 58 5.63 -12.19 -0.45
N LEU A 59 5.98 -12.04 0.83
CA LEU A 59 7.35 -11.98 1.30
C LEU A 59 7.93 -13.35 1.68
N TYR A 60 7.07 -14.35 1.91
CA TYR A 60 7.38 -15.74 2.24
C TYR A 60 6.74 -16.65 1.21
#